data_AF-A0A3N2CTD0-F1
#
_entry.id   AF-A0A3N2CTD0-F1
#
_cell.length_a   1.000
_cell.length_b   1.000
_cell.length_c   1.000
_cell.angle_alpha   90.00
_cell.angle_beta   90.00
_cell.angle_gamma   90.00
#
_symmetry.space_group_name_H-M   'P 1'
#
loop_
_entity.id
_entity.type
_entity.pdbx_description
1 polymer ?
#
loop_
_entity_poly.entity_id
_entity_poly.type
_entity_poly.pdbx_seq_one_letter_code
_entity_poly.pdbx_strand_id
1 'polypeptide(L)'
;MVEPRGRYVRHTVMRHLLAPTVTAVVLAVLAGCGSSPAQDAGGAGAGSSGSDSPSPSRPSVATASPRVGECGARDGAVRDATALARADLDGDGGADQVRVTAPDAAGCPSTVFAELADGFLVAPVDDGLPVTAGFGVRLTGTDADLLVTEQQHPRGGTRTRVYAAADGALAELVDPDGNPVVPFVATDTPPAPVSVTCTGDGIAVTEAVAHEPAGVMFTWDVRRTTYAVTAGRAERTGSEEIADNVLPGQLRKRFPELARAEVLADCRS
;
A
#
# COMPACT_ATOMS: atom_id res chain seq x y z
N MET A 1 -48.74 23.07 6.12
CA MET A 1 -47.93 24.28 6.33
C MET A 1 -46.50 23.87 5.99
N VAL A 2 -46.00 24.32 4.85
CA VAL A 2 -44.77 23.82 4.22
C VAL A 2 -43.71 24.90 4.36
N GLU A 3 -42.59 24.57 4.99
CA GLU A 3 -41.45 25.46 5.21
C GLU A 3 -40.38 25.17 4.15
N PRO A 4 -39.92 26.17 3.37
CA PRO A 4 -38.92 25.93 2.34
C PRO A 4 -37.51 25.89 2.93
N ARG A 5 -36.77 24.82 2.58
CA ARG A 5 -35.35 24.64 2.88
C ARG A 5 -34.50 25.66 2.11
N GLY A 6 -33.82 26.54 2.83
CA GLY A 6 -32.79 27.42 2.27
C GLY A 6 -31.52 26.65 1.93
N ARG A 7 -31.13 26.64 0.65
CA ARG A 7 -29.78 26.25 0.19
C ARG A 7 -28.78 27.33 0.59
N TYR A 8 -27.83 27.01 1.46
CA TYR A 8 -26.64 27.83 1.63
C TYR A 8 -25.59 27.41 0.59
N VAL A 9 -25.44 28.24 -0.45
CA VAL A 9 -24.28 28.19 -1.34
C VAL A 9 -23.17 28.99 -0.68
N ARG A 10 -22.12 28.32 -0.18
CA ARG A 10 -20.91 29.01 0.27
C ARG A 10 -20.07 29.36 -0.97
N HIS A 11 -19.90 30.66 -1.22
CA HIS A 11 -18.93 31.17 -2.17
C HIS A 11 -17.52 31.00 -1.60
N THR A 12 -16.73 30.12 -2.20
CA THR A 12 -15.29 30.03 -1.96
C THR A 12 -14.61 31.19 -2.70
N VAL A 13 -14.11 32.18 -1.95
CA VAL A 13 -13.31 33.27 -2.48
C VAL A 13 -11.90 32.74 -2.76
N MET A 14 -11.59 32.49 -4.04
CA MET A 14 -10.21 32.27 -4.50
C MET A 14 -9.41 33.56 -4.32
N ARG A 15 -8.48 33.56 -3.36
CA ARG A 15 -7.40 34.54 -3.32
C ARG A 15 -6.28 34.08 -4.23
N HIS A 16 -6.19 34.72 -5.41
CA HIS A 16 -5.01 34.69 -6.25
C HIS A 16 -3.82 35.30 -5.49
N LEU A 17 -2.78 34.50 -5.27
CA LEU A 17 -1.45 34.99 -4.93
C LEU A 17 -0.56 34.87 -6.16
N LEU A 18 0.01 36.02 -6.49
CA LEU A 18 0.87 36.32 -7.62
C LEU A 18 2.20 35.57 -7.52
N ALA A 19 2.66 35.10 -8.67
CA ALA A 19 4.02 34.65 -8.91
C ALA A 19 5.05 35.78 -8.75
N PRO A 20 6.31 35.44 -8.45
CA PRO A 20 7.44 36.14 -9.03
C PRO A 20 8.29 35.23 -9.94
N THR A 21 8.72 35.90 -11.00
CA THR A 21 9.54 35.57 -12.16
C THR A 21 11.02 35.27 -11.89
N VAL A 22 11.59 34.44 -12.79
CA VAL A 22 12.96 34.47 -13.37
C VAL A 22 14.09 33.98 -12.44
N THR A 23 14.90 32.99 -12.82
CA THR A 23 16.10 33.20 -13.66
C THR A 23 16.57 31.88 -14.30
N ALA A 24 16.80 31.93 -15.61
CA ALA A 24 17.44 30.89 -16.40
C ALA A 24 18.96 30.92 -16.21
N VAL A 25 19.59 29.75 -16.04
CA VAL A 25 21.02 29.56 -16.27
C VAL A 25 21.19 28.51 -17.36
N VAL A 26 21.70 28.97 -18.50
CA VAL A 26 22.20 28.15 -19.61
C VAL A 26 23.67 27.90 -19.35
N LEU A 27 24.10 26.64 -19.40
CA LEU A 27 25.50 26.29 -19.65
C LEU A 27 25.55 25.07 -20.56
N ALA A 28 26.01 25.34 -21.78
CA ALA A 28 26.33 24.39 -22.83
C ALA A 28 27.77 23.87 -22.67
N VAL A 29 28.07 22.71 -23.28
CA VAL A 29 29.34 22.24 -23.92
C VAL A 29 29.20 20.71 -24.08
N LEU A 30 28.89 20.19 -25.29
CA LEU A 30 29.81 19.57 -26.30
C LEU A 30 30.39 18.21 -25.81
N ALA A 31 30.52 17.11 -26.54
CA ALA A 31 30.36 16.73 -27.96
C ALA A 31 30.53 15.19 -28.08
N GLY A 32 30.13 14.59 -29.22
CA GLY A 32 30.50 13.21 -29.62
C GLY A 32 29.36 12.49 -30.36
N CYS A 33 29.03 12.82 -31.61
CA CYS A 33 29.65 12.35 -32.87
C CYS A 33 29.83 10.83 -33.00
N GLY A 34 29.06 10.21 -33.92
CA GLY A 34 29.29 8.84 -34.37
C GLY A 34 28.18 8.28 -35.27
N SER A 35 27.97 8.87 -36.44
CA SER A 35 27.05 8.38 -37.49
C SER A 35 27.79 7.47 -38.47
N SER A 36 27.13 6.42 -38.99
CA SER A 36 27.41 5.87 -40.32
C SER A 36 26.15 5.25 -40.92
N PRO A 37 25.79 5.58 -42.17
CA PRO A 37 24.66 5.00 -42.89
C PRO A 37 25.12 3.87 -43.83
N ALA A 38 24.22 2.98 -44.18
CA ALA A 38 24.26 2.26 -45.46
C ALA A 38 22.82 1.99 -45.92
N GLN A 39 22.51 2.52 -47.09
CA GLN A 39 21.39 2.14 -47.95
C GLN A 39 21.63 0.72 -48.46
N ASP A 40 20.57 -0.05 -48.69
CA ASP A 40 20.42 -0.73 -49.97
C ASP A 40 18.98 -1.11 -50.27
N ALA A 41 18.71 -1.12 -51.58
CA ALA A 41 17.39 -1.13 -52.21
C ALA A 41 16.83 -2.54 -52.44
N GLY A 42 15.50 -2.61 -52.49
CA GLY A 42 14.74 -3.35 -53.50
C GLY A 42 14.80 -4.89 -53.52
N GLY A 43 13.66 -5.53 -53.25
CA GLY A 43 13.44 -6.93 -53.63
C GLY A 43 12.05 -7.42 -53.28
N ALA A 44 11.17 -7.51 -54.29
CA ALA A 44 9.86 -8.13 -54.21
C ALA A 44 9.96 -9.64 -53.95
N GLY A 45 9.08 -10.19 -53.12
CA GLY A 45 9.01 -11.64 -52.90
C GLY A 45 7.92 -12.08 -51.92
N ALA A 46 6.78 -12.44 -52.48
CA ALA A 46 5.73 -13.35 -52.00
C ALA A 46 5.80 -13.95 -50.57
N GLY A 47 4.73 -13.68 -49.81
CA GLY A 47 3.91 -14.71 -49.17
C GLY A 47 4.49 -15.52 -48.00
N SER A 48 4.04 -15.20 -46.78
CA SER A 48 3.53 -16.23 -45.87
C SER A 48 2.64 -15.61 -44.82
N SER A 49 1.40 -16.05 -44.80
CA SER A 49 0.37 -15.70 -43.84
C SER A 49 0.67 -16.41 -42.52
N GLY A 50 1.40 -15.75 -41.62
CA GLY A 50 1.56 -16.16 -40.23
C GLY A 50 0.76 -15.19 -39.35
N SER A 51 -0.40 -15.62 -38.89
CA SER A 51 -1.20 -14.90 -37.90
C SER A 51 -0.48 -14.95 -36.55
N ASP A 52 0.52 -14.10 -36.36
CA ASP A 52 1.08 -13.82 -35.04
C ASP A 52 0.10 -12.92 -34.29
N SER A 53 -0.87 -13.56 -33.66
CA SER A 53 -1.61 -12.97 -32.55
C SER A 53 -0.58 -12.48 -31.53
N PRO A 54 -0.55 -11.19 -31.16
CA PRO A 54 0.27 -10.74 -30.05
C PRO A 54 -0.23 -11.49 -28.81
N SER A 55 0.56 -12.43 -28.32
CA SER A 55 0.36 -12.98 -26.98
C SER A 55 0.34 -11.79 -26.02
N PRO A 56 -0.63 -11.70 -25.09
CA PRO A 56 -0.58 -10.69 -24.06
C PRO A 56 0.73 -10.91 -23.31
N SER A 57 1.66 -9.97 -23.44
CA SER A 57 2.90 -9.95 -22.68
C SER A 57 2.49 -10.08 -21.22
N ARG A 58 2.80 -11.23 -20.60
CA ARG A 58 2.68 -11.37 -19.15
C ARG A 58 3.40 -10.18 -18.54
N PRO A 59 2.83 -9.52 -17.52
CA PRO A 59 3.55 -8.48 -16.81
C PRO A 59 4.92 -9.04 -16.42
N SER A 60 5.97 -8.31 -16.78
CA SER A 60 7.34 -8.64 -16.41
C SER A 60 7.36 -8.80 -14.89
N VAL A 61 7.52 -10.04 -14.42
CA VAL A 61 7.71 -10.33 -12.99
C VAL A 61 8.87 -9.46 -12.56
N ALA A 62 8.60 -8.55 -11.64
CA ALA A 62 9.59 -7.59 -11.22
C ALA A 62 10.74 -8.36 -10.56
N THR A 63 11.98 -8.07 -10.97
CA THR A 63 13.12 -8.92 -10.63
C THR A 63 13.39 -8.85 -9.14
N ALA A 64 13.25 -9.98 -8.46
CA ALA A 64 13.52 -10.11 -7.03
C ALA A 64 14.98 -9.73 -6.72
N SER A 65 15.21 -9.21 -5.51
CA SER A 65 16.54 -8.84 -5.04
C SER A 65 17.37 -10.10 -4.73
N PRO A 66 18.69 -10.13 -5.02
CA PRO A 66 19.55 -11.22 -4.56
C PRO A 66 19.90 -11.10 -3.06
N ARG A 67 19.46 -10.05 -2.37
CA ARG A 67 19.83 -9.70 -0.99
C ARG A 67 18.64 -9.20 -0.17
N VAL A 68 18.74 -9.37 1.15
CA VAL A 68 17.86 -8.78 2.15
C VAL A 68 18.61 -7.59 2.77
N GLY A 69 18.31 -6.37 2.35
CA GLY A 69 19.16 -5.21 2.67
C GLY A 69 20.59 -5.43 2.15
N GLU A 70 21.59 -5.28 3.01
CA GLU A 70 22.98 -5.60 2.66
C GLU A 70 23.34 -7.09 2.84
N CYS A 71 22.45 -7.88 3.45
CA CYS A 71 22.70 -9.28 3.76
C CYS A 71 22.42 -10.20 2.56
N GLY A 72 23.34 -11.13 2.31
CA GLY A 72 23.14 -12.21 1.35
C GLY A 72 22.36 -13.40 1.95
N ALA A 73 21.83 -14.26 1.07
CA ALA A 73 21.06 -15.45 1.45
C ALA A 73 21.75 -16.39 2.46
N ARG A 74 23.09 -16.39 2.50
CA ARG A 74 23.89 -17.27 3.36
C ARG A 74 24.26 -16.65 4.70
N ASP A 75 23.94 -15.37 4.91
CA ASP A 75 24.27 -14.67 6.14
C ASP A 75 23.41 -15.18 7.30
N GLY A 76 23.99 -15.23 8.50
CA GLY A 76 23.29 -15.69 9.70
C GLY A 76 22.00 -14.92 9.96
N ALA A 77 22.02 -13.60 9.75
CA ALA A 77 20.85 -12.74 9.91
C ALA A 77 19.62 -13.18 9.07
N VAL A 78 19.85 -13.61 7.83
CA VAL A 78 18.79 -14.10 6.93
C VAL A 78 18.39 -15.52 7.30
N ARG A 79 19.36 -16.38 7.58
CA ARG A 79 19.12 -17.78 7.94
C ARG A 79 18.42 -17.97 9.29
N ASP A 80 18.69 -17.10 10.25
CA ASP A 80 18.16 -17.15 11.60
C ASP A 80 16.95 -16.20 11.77
N ALA A 81 16.51 -15.56 10.68
CA ALA A 81 15.34 -14.68 10.66
C ALA A 81 14.08 -15.41 11.15
N THR A 82 13.23 -14.69 11.88
CA THR A 82 12.01 -15.24 12.47
C THR A 82 10.94 -15.38 11.39
N ALA A 83 10.30 -16.56 11.30
CA ALA A 83 9.18 -16.77 10.40
C ALA A 83 7.96 -15.97 10.88
N LEU A 84 7.33 -15.21 9.98
CA LEU A 84 6.16 -14.39 10.27
C LEU A 84 4.89 -14.98 9.67
N ALA A 85 4.92 -15.33 8.39
CA ALA A 85 3.74 -15.70 7.64
C ALA A 85 4.06 -16.62 6.46
N ARG A 86 3.00 -17.09 5.80
CA ARG A 86 3.03 -17.64 4.46
C ARG A 86 2.02 -16.91 3.59
N ALA A 87 2.41 -16.51 2.38
CA ALA A 87 1.59 -15.78 1.42
C ALA A 87 2.17 -16.02 0.02
N ASP A 88 1.34 -16.24 -0.98
CA ASP A 88 1.71 -16.37 -2.40
C ASP A 88 1.85 -14.97 -3.00
N LEU A 89 3.03 -14.37 -2.83
CA LEU A 89 3.24 -12.93 -3.09
C LEU A 89 3.56 -12.65 -4.56
N ASP A 90 4.06 -13.64 -5.29
CA ASP A 90 4.33 -13.53 -6.73
C ASP A 90 3.20 -14.07 -7.62
N GLY A 91 2.23 -14.75 -7.03
CA GLY A 91 1.03 -15.25 -7.70
C GLY A 91 1.27 -16.53 -8.51
N ASP A 92 2.31 -17.30 -8.18
CA ASP A 92 2.60 -18.58 -8.82
C ASP A 92 1.72 -19.73 -8.30
N GLY A 93 0.93 -19.48 -7.25
CA GLY A 93 0.03 -20.43 -6.59
C GLY A 93 0.69 -21.21 -5.44
N GLY A 94 1.97 -20.98 -5.18
CA GLY A 94 2.75 -21.48 -4.06
C GLY A 94 2.87 -20.41 -2.97
N ALA A 95 2.74 -20.82 -1.71
CA ALA A 95 2.90 -19.86 -0.62
C ALA A 95 4.39 -19.64 -0.29
N ASP A 96 4.84 -18.38 -0.37
CA ASP A 96 6.18 -17.94 -0.02
C ASP A 96 6.35 -17.86 1.49
N GLN A 97 7.55 -18.17 1.98
CA GLN A 97 7.87 -17.98 3.39
C GLN A 97 8.26 -16.54 3.65
N VAL A 98 7.50 -15.86 4.52
CA VAL A 98 7.79 -14.49 4.94
C VAL A 98 8.47 -14.51 6.30
N ARG A 99 9.56 -13.74 6.42
CA ARG A 99 10.43 -13.70 7.59
C ARG A 99 10.82 -12.27 7.93
N VAL A 100 11.31 -12.08 9.16
CA VAL A 100 11.88 -10.81 9.61
C VAL A 100 13.22 -11.03 10.29
N THR A 101 14.21 -10.22 9.92
CA THR A 101 15.52 -10.21 10.58
C THR A 101 15.45 -9.52 11.94
N ALA A 102 16.39 -9.85 12.83
CA ALA A 102 16.44 -9.24 14.16
C ALA A 102 16.74 -7.72 14.09
N PRO A 103 16.29 -6.91 15.06
CA PRO A 103 16.56 -5.47 15.08
C PRO A 103 18.05 -5.09 15.18
N ASP A 104 18.88 -5.99 15.71
CA ASP A 104 20.32 -5.84 15.87
C ASP A 104 21.13 -6.57 14.78
N ALA A 105 20.47 -7.12 13.76
CA ALA A 105 21.13 -7.78 12.65
C ALA A 105 21.96 -6.78 11.83
N ALA A 106 23.27 -6.99 11.78
CA ALA A 106 24.18 -6.13 11.02
C ALA A 106 23.87 -6.20 9.51
N GLY A 107 23.70 -5.03 8.89
CA GLY A 107 23.48 -4.89 7.44
C GLY A 107 22.03 -5.04 6.97
N CYS A 108 21.17 -5.69 7.78
CA CYS A 108 19.76 -5.88 7.46
C CYS A 108 18.90 -5.91 8.73
N PRO A 109 18.93 -4.87 9.58
CA PRO A 109 18.11 -4.85 10.79
C PRO A 109 16.63 -4.73 10.44
N SER A 110 15.75 -5.38 11.22
CA SER A 110 14.29 -5.22 11.13
C SER A 110 13.74 -5.26 9.70
N THR A 111 14.22 -6.18 8.87
CA THR A 111 13.85 -6.25 7.45
C THR A 111 12.87 -7.38 7.25
N VAL A 112 11.68 -7.07 6.75
CA VAL A 112 10.69 -8.08 6.33
C VAL A 112 11.06 -8.53 4.93
N PHE A 113 11.09 -9.84 4.69
CA PHE A 113 11.39 -10.38 3.38
C PHE A 113 10.63 -11.68 3.10
N ALA A 114 10.41 -11.95 1.82
CA ALA A 114 9.90 -13.21 1.32
C ALA A 114 10.96 -13.90 0.44
N GLU A 115 11.13 -15.20 0.60
CA GLU A 115 12.01 -16.03 -0.22
C GLU A 115 11.24 -16.51 -1.45
N LEU A 116 11.65 -16.05 -2.65
CA LEU A 116 11.13 -16.50 -3.95
C LEU A 116 12.13 -17.43 -4.63
N ALA A 117 11.72 -18.08 -5.73
CA ALA A 117 12.61 -18.96 -6.50
C ALA A 117 13.87 -18.23 -7.02
N ASP A 118 13.71 -16.97 -7.42
CA ASP A 118 14.76 -16.16 -8.08
C ASP A 118 15.33 -15.04 -7.19
N GLY A 119 15.03 -15.02 -5.88
CA GLY A 119 15.58 -14.02 -4.95
C GLY A 119 14.67 -13.71 -3.77
N PHE A 120 14.64 -12.44 -3.39
CA PHE A 120 13.88 -11.93 -2.25
C PHE A 120 13.01 -10.74 -2.64
N LEU A 121 11.78 -10.70 -2.13
CA LEU A 121 11.03 -9.45 -1.99
C LEU A 121 11.34 -8.88 -0.61
N VAL A 122 11.62 -7.59 -0.52
CA VAL A 122 12.16 -6.97 0.70
C VAL A 122 11.42 -5.68 1.04
N ALA A 123 11.12 -5.49 2.32
CA ALA A 123 10.64 -4.24 2.91
C ALA A 123 11.45 -3.91 4.18
N PRO A 124 12.22 -2.82 4.20
CA PRO A 124 12.82 -2.31 5.44
C PRO A 124 11.72 -1.78 6.37
N VAL A 125 11.87 -2.00 7.67
CA VAL A 125 10.98 -1.43 8.70
C VAL A 125 11.70 -0.26 9.38
N ASP A 126 11.45 0.94 8.85
CA ASP A 126 12.24 2.14 9.18
C ASP A 126 11.81 2.88 10.46
N ASP A 127 10.87 2.33 11.23
CA ASP A 127 10.34 2.97 12.45
C ASP A 127 10.88 2.39 13.76
N GLY A 128 11.72 1.35 13.68
CA GLY A 128 12.32 0.69 14.83
C GLY A 128 11.32 -0.08 15.71
N LEU A 129 10.06 -0.24 15.28
CA LEU A 129 9.07 -1.03 16.00
C LEU A 129 9.19 -2.50 15.60
N PRO A 130 9.24 -3.43 16.58
CA PRO A 130 9.33 -4.85 16.27
C PRO A 130 8.06 -5.32 15.56
N VAL A 131 8.24 -6.07 14.48
CA VAL A 131 7.16 -6.80 13.83
C VAL A 131 6.84 -8.03 14.69
N THR A 132 5.64 -8.10 15.22
CA THR A 132 5.22 -9.12 16.19
C THR A 132 4.39 -10.23 15.58
N ALA A 133 3.73 -9.97 14.45
CA ALA A 133 2.93 -10.95 13.72
C ALA A 133 2.81 -10.61 12.24
N GLY A 134 2.41 -11.58 11.43
CA GLY A 134 1.97 -11.35 10.06
C GLY A 134 1.08 -12.47 9.53
N PHE A 135 0.36 -12.19 8.44
CA PHE A 135 -0.46 -13.16 7.72
C PHE A 135 -0.65 -12.73 6.26
N GLY A 136 -0.91 -13.71 5.38
CA GLY A 136 -1.29 -13.46 3.99
C GLY A 136 -2.79 -13.23 3.83
N VAL A 137 -3.17 -12.43 2.83
CA VAL A 137 -4.57 -12.18 2.45
C VAL A 137 -4.71 -12.27 0.93
N ARG A 138 -5.60 -13.15 0.47
CA ARG A 138 -5.97 -13.23 -0.95
C ARG A 138 -7.06 -12.20 -1.25
N LEU A 139 -6.79 -11.27 -2.17
CA LEU A 139 -7.85 -10.46 -2.75
C LEU A 139 -8.56 -11.24 -3.86
N THR A 140 -9.84 -10.96 -4.06
CA THR A 140 -10.57 -11.60 -5.16
C THR A 140 -10.05 -11.03 -6.49
N GLY A 141 -9.90 -11.87 -7.51
CA GLY A 141 -9.46 -11.39 -8.83
C GLY A 141 -8.00 -10.94 -8.91
N THR A 142 -7.19 -11.20 -7.87
CA THR A 142 -5.72 -11.08 -7.94
C THR A 142 -5.07 -12.45 -7.88
N ASP A 143 -3.98 -12.62 -8.62
CA ASP A 143 -3.19 -13.84 -8.58
C ASP A 143 -2.22 -13.84 -7.39
N ALA A 144 -1.85 -12.67 -6.87
CA ALA A 144 -0.96 -12.52 -5.71
C ALA A 144 -1.73 -12.15 -4.42
N ASP A 145 -1.20 -12.61 -3.29
CA ASP A 145 -1.60 -12.26 -1.94
C ASP A 145 -1.04 -10.89 -1.51
N LEU A 146 -1.71 -10.28 -0.54
CA LEU A 146 -1.16 -9.21 0.29
C LEU A 146 -0.50 -9.80 1.53
N LEU A 147 0.58 -9.19 1.99
CA LEU A 147 1.16 -9.45 3.30
C LEU A 147 0.68 -8.38 4.30
N VAL A 148 0.07 -8.82 5.40
CA VAL A 148 -0.26 -7.96 6.52
C VAL A 148 0.72 -8.22 7.66
N THR A 149 1.29 -7.17 8.23
CA THR A 149 2.13 -7.28 9.43
C THR A 149 1.60 -6.40 10.55
N GLU A 150 1.89 -6.81 11.78
CA GLU A 150 1.54 -6.08 12.99
C GLU A 150 2.80 -5.67 13.73
N GLN A 151 2.85 -4.42 14.18
CA GLN A 151 3.89 -3.88 15.04
C GLN A 151 3.25 -3.32 16.31
N GLN A 152 3.89 -3.55 17.45
CA GLN A 152 3.42 -3.02 18.73
C GLN A 152 4.26 -1.82 19.17
N HIS A 153 3.58 -0.73 19.54
CA HIS A 153 4.26 0.48 19.98
C HIS A 153 4.53 0.42 21.50
N PRO A 154 5.74 0.79 21.99
CA PRO A 154 6.11 0.68 23.41
C PRO A 154 5.21 1.46 24.37
N ARG A 155 4.56 2.52 23.89
CA ARG A 155 3.61 3.32 24.68
C ARG A 155 2.16 2.81 24.62
N GLY A 156 1.93 1.66 24.01
CA GLY A 156 0.60 1.21 23.64
C GLY A 156 0.25 1.64 22.22
N GLY A 157 -0.65 0.88 21.61
CA GLY A 157 -1.06 1.00 20.24
C GLY A 157 -0.46 -0.06 19.33
N THR A 158 -1.13 -0.22 18.19
CA THR A 158 -0.79 -1.18 17.16
C THR A 158 -0.66 -0.46 15.83
N ARG A 159 0.37 -0.82 15.07
CA ARG A 159 0.55 -0.39 13.69
C ARG A 159 0.38 -1.61 12.79
N THR A 160 -0.62 -1.56 11.93
CA THR A 160 -0.80 -2.55 10.87
C THR A 160 -0.16 -1.99 9.61
N ARG A 161 0.67 -2.80 8.95
CA ARG A 161 1.24 -2.50 7.64
C ARG A 161 0.69 -3.50 6.64
N VAL A 162 0.34 -3.05 5.44
CA VAL A 162 -0.11 -3.93 4.35
C VAL A 162 0.87 -3.77 3.20
N TYR A 163 1.43 -4.87 2.73
CA TYR A 163 2.40 -4.91 1.65
C TYR A 163 1.87 -5.73 0.48
N ALA A 164 2.31 -5.37 -0.71
CA ALA A 164 2.13 -6.17 -1.91
C ALA A 164 3.47 -6.28 -2.65
N ALA A 165 3.62 -7.32 -3.49
CA ALA A 165 4.75 -7.37 -4.40
C ALA A 165 4.60 -6.28 -5.48
N ALA A 166 5.57 -5.37 -5.57
CA ALA A 166 5.65 -4.37 -6.62
C ALA A 166 7.11 -4.05 -6.92
N ASP A 167 7.44 -3.89 -8.20
CA ASP A 167 8.77 -3.45 -8.65
C ASP A 167 9.97 -4.24 -8.05
N GLY A 168 9.75 -5.52 -7.71
CA GLY A 168 10.78 -6.45 -7.23
C GLY A 168 10.99 -6.40 -5.73
N ALA A 169 10.09 -5.72 -5.01
CA ALA A 169 10.14 -5.51 -3.58
C ALA A 169 8.78 -5.78 -2.91
N LEU A 170 8.77 -5.80 -1.59
CA LEU A 170 7.55 -5.66 -0.80
C LEU A 170 7.26 -4.17 -0.66
N ALA A 171 6.29 -3.67 -1.42
CA ALA A 171 5.87 -2.28 -1.36
C ALA A 171 4.74 -2.12 -0.35
N GLU A 172 4.89 -1.19 0.59
CA GLU A 172 3.79 -0.82 1.49
C GLU A 172 2.67 -0.14 0.69
N LEU A 173 1.43 -0.54 0.95
CA LEU A 173 0.26 0.14 0.42
C LEU A 173 0.14 1.50 1.11
N VAL A 174 0.35 2.56 0.34
CA VAL A 174 0.23 3.95 0.76
C VAL A 174 -0.85 4.67 -0.04
N ASP A 175 -1.43 5.70 0.57
CA ASP A 175 -2.35 6.62 -0.09
C ASP A 175 -1.61 7.60 -1.02
N PRO A 176 -2.32 8.42 -1.82
CA PRO A 176 -1.69 9.37 -2.74
C PRO A 176 -0.78 10.42 -2.07
N ASP A 177 -0.92 10.62 -0.76
CA ASP A 177 -0.11 11.54 0.04
C ASP A 177 1.14 10.84 0.63
N GLY A 178 1.30 9.54 0.37
CA GLY A 178 2.41 8.71 0.84
C GLY A 178 2.23 8.17 2.26
N ASN A 179 1.03 8.25 2.83
CA ASN A 179 0.73 7.71 4.16
C ASN A 179 0.31 6.25 4.06
N PRO A 180 0.64 5.38 5.04
CA PRO A 180 0.10 4.04 5.12
C PRO A 180 -1.43 4.04 5.01
N VAL A 181 -1.99 3.16 4.17
CA VAL A 181 -3.45 3.07 4.00
C VAL A 181 -4.17 2.68 5.30
N VAL A 182 -3.52 1.93 6.19
CA VAL A 182 -4.03 1.63 7.52
C VAL A 182 -3.35 2.55 8.54
N PRO A 183 -4.10 3.44 9.21
CA PRO A 183 -3.51 4.35 10.19
C PRO A 183 -3.06 3.63 11.47
N PHE A 184 -2.19 4.29 12.23
CA PHE A 184 -1.81 3.84 13.56
C PHE A 184 -2.97 3.93 14.54
N VAL A 185 -3.19 2.88 15.34
CA VAL A 185 -4.21 2.85 16.39
C VAL A 185 -3.54 2.98 17.74
N ALA A 186 -3.64 4.16 18.36
CA ALA A 186 -3.16 4.40 19.72
C ALA A 186 -4.11 3.76 20.76
N THR A 187 -3.55 3.10 21.78
CA THR A 187 -4.35 2.58 22.92
C THR A 187 -4.15 3.38 24.22
N ASP A 188 -3.23 4.35 24.24
CA ASP A 188 -2.96 5.24 25.39
C ASP A 188 -3.79 6.54 25.37
N THR A 189 -4.53 6.79 24.28
CA THR A 189 -5.55 7.83 24.15
C THR A 189 -6.92 7.18 23.91
N PRO A 190 -8.06 7.91 23.97
CA PRO A 190 -9.32 7.38 23.45
C PRO A 190 -9.06 6.85 22.03
N PRO A 191 -9.15 5.52 21.80
CA PRO A 191 -8.72 4.96 20.53
C PRO A 191 -9.68 5.46 19.46
N ALA A 192 -9.14 5.95 18.34
CA ALA A 192 -9.89 6.08 17.10
C ALA A 192 -9.95 4.68 16.49
N PRO A 193 -11.06 3.94 16.64
CA PRO A 193 -11.14 2.59 16.13
C PRO A 193 -11.07 2.59 14.61
N VAL A 194 -10.40 1.57 14.08
CA VAL A 194 -10.18 1.34 12.66
C VAL A 194 -10.54 -0.10 12.38
N SER A 195 -11.23 -0.35 11.27
CA SER A 195 -11.43 -1.68 10.72
C SER A 195 -11.07 -1.68 9.25
N VAL A 196 -10.49 -2.78 8.77
CA VAL A 196 -10.12 -2.96 7.37
C VAL A 196 -10.83 -4.20 6.85
N THR A 197 -11.51 -4.09 5.71
CA THR A 197 -12.20 -5.21 5.05
C THR A 197 -11.76 -5.34 3.61
N CYS A 198 -11.88 -6.53 3.01
CA CYS A 198 -11.61 -6.66 1.57
C CYS A 198 -12.77 -6.11 0.74
N THR A 199 -12.42 -5.61 -0.43
CA THR A 199 -13.35 -5.37 -1.53
C THR A 199 -13.05 -6.38 -2.64
N GLY A 200 -13.79 -6.28 -3.75
CA GLY A 200 -13.56 -7.15 -4.91
C GLY A 200 -12.09 -7.12 -5.35
N ASP A 201 -11.52 -5.93 -5.54
CA ASP A 201 -10.20 -5.68 -6.11
C ASP A 201 -9.25 -4.92 -5.18
N GLY A 202 -9.53 -4.88 -3.87
CA GLY A 202 -8.77 -4.06 -2.95
C GLY A 202 -9.25 -4.12 -1.50
N ILE A 203 -9.15 -3.00 -0.80
CA ILE A 203 -9.48 -2.88 0.62
C ILE A 203 -10.35 -1.66 0.91
N ALA A 204 -11.17 -1.74 1.95
CA ALA A 204 -11.89 -0.61 2.51
C ALA A 204 -11.46 -0.40 3.96
N VAL A 205 -11.04 0.82 4.27
CA VAL A 205 -10.65 1.25 5.61
C VAL A 205 -11.79 2.07 6.18
N THR A 206 -12.37 1.60 7.28
CA THR A 206 -13.41 2.33 8.02
C THR A 206 -12.81 2.83 9.33
N GLU A 207 -12.99 4.11 9.62
CA GLU A 207 -12.39 4.79 10.76
C GLU A 207 -13.45 5.58 11.51
N ALA A 208 -13.36 5.62 12.84
CA ALA A 208 -14.08 6.62 13.63
C ALA A 208 -13.11 7.72 14.07
N VAL A 209 -13.33 8.94 13.59
CA VAL A 209 -12.55 10.13 13.94
C VAL A 209 -13.36 11.02 14.87
N ALA A 210 -12.68 11.75 15.76
CA ALA A 210 -13.38 12.67 16.67
C ALA A 210 -14.15 13.73 15.85
N HIS A 211 -15.43 13.95 16.18
CA HIS A 211 -16.25 14.93 15.49
C HIS A 211 -15.73 16.36 15.68
N GLU A 212 -15.68 17.13 14.60
CA GLU A 212 -15.29 18.53 14.61
C GLU A 212 -16.37 19.45 14.02
N PRO A 213 -16.74 20.55 14.70
CA PRO A 213 -16.20 21.02 15.98
C PRO A 213 -16.69 20.17 17.16
N ALA A 214 -15.86 20.06 18.21
CA ALA A 214 -16.24 19.35 19.42
C ALA A 214 -17.52 19.96 20.03
N GLY A 215 -18.56 19.12 20.15
CA GLY A 215 -19.82 19.50 20.78
C GLY A 215 -19.76 19.46 22.31
N VAL A 216 -20.91 19.64 22.96
CA VAL A 216 -21.04 19.47 24.43
C VAL A 216 -20.72 18.04 24.87
N MET A 217 -20.96 17.08 23.98
CA MET A 217 -20.66 15.66 24.17
C MET A 217 -19.65 15.23 23.10
N PHE A 218 -18.72 14.36 23.50
CA PHE A 218 -17.81 13.71 22.56
C PHE A 218 -18.58 12.75 21.66
N THR A 219 -18.35 12.87 20.35
CA THR A 219 -18.95 12.04 19.30
C THR A 219 -17.94 11.73 18.21
N TRP A 220 -18.29 10.75 17.38
CA TRP A 220 -17.47 10.24 16.30
C TRP A 220 -18.09 10.53 14.95
N ASP A 221 -17.26 10.87 13.98
CA ASP A 221 -17.59 10.80 12.56
C ASP A 221 -17.00 9.50 12.02
N VAL A 222 -17.84 8.70 11.37
CA VAL A 222 -17.44 7.42 10.79
C VAL A 222 -17.24 7.61 9.31
N ARG A 223 -16.02 7.38 8.84
CA ARG A 223 -15.63 7.50 7.44
C ARG A 223 -15.18 6.17 6.89
N ARG A 224 -15.39 5.97 5.59
CA ARG A 224 -14.84 4.84 4.85
C ARG A 224 -14.10 5.36 3.63
N THR A 225 -12.90 4.84 3.45
CA THR A 225 -12.08 5.09 2.26
C THR A 225 -11.78 3.76 1.61
N THR A 226 -12.07 3.67 0.31
CA THR A 226 -11.85 2.47 -0.49
C THR A 226 -10.63 2.66 -1.37
N TYR A 227 -9.80 1.63 -1.41
CA TYR A 227 -8.59 1.56 -2.22
C TYR A 227 -8.68 0.33 -3.13
N ALA A 228 -8.56 0.53 -4.43
CA ALA A 228 -8.25 -0.58 -5.34
C ALA A 228 -6.76 -0.90 -5.22
N VAL A 229 -6.40 -2.18 -5.31
CA VAL A 229 -4.99 -2.61 -5.32
C VAL A 229 -4.65 -3.11 -6.72
N THR A 230 -3.79 -2.37 -7.42
CA THR A 230 -3.39 -2.70 -8.79
C THR A 230 -1.88 -2.67 -8.90
N ALA A 231 -1.30 -3.74 -9.46
CA ALA A 231 0.15 -3.90 -9.62
C ALA A 231 0.93 -3.61 -8.31
N GLY A 232 0.38 -4.10 -7.19
CA GLY A 232 0.97 -3.94 -5.86
C GLY A 232 0.95 -2.51 -5.30
N ARG A 233 0.11 -1.62 -5.85
CA ARG A 233 -0.07 -0.25 -5.35
C ARG A 233 -1.54 0.01 -5.02
N ALA A 234 -1.78 0.82 -4.00
CA ALA A 234 -3.12 1.26 -3.63
C ALA A 234 -3.51 2.54 -4.37
N GLU A 235 -4.71 2.56 -4.96
CA GLU A 235 -5.32 3.75 -5.55
C GLU A 235 -6.63 4.04 -4.84
N ARG A 236 -6.80 5.27 -4.33
CA ARG A 236 -8.03 5.69 -3.67
C ARG A 236 -9.16 5.80 -4.71
N THR A 237 -10.15 4.90 -4.64
CA THR A 237 -11.30 4.87 -5.54
C THR A 237 -12.54 5.54 -4.98
N GLY A 238 -12.61 5.73 -3.66
CA GLY A 238 -13.73 6.40 -3.02
C GLY A 238 -13.45 6.82 -1.59
N SER A 239 -14.17 7.82 -1.12
CA SER A 239 -14.23 8.19 0.30
C SER A 239 -15.60 8.73 0.62
N GLU A 240 -16.21 8.24 1.69
CA GLU A 240 -17.52 8.67 2.15
C GLU A 240 -17.58 8.78 3.67
N GLU A 241 -18.46 9.67 4.15
CA GLU A 241 -18.87 9.73 5.54
C GLU A 241 -20.12 8.86 5.70
N ILE A 242 -20.00 7.78 6.47
CA ILE A 242 -21.08 6.81 6.67
C ILE A 242 -22.03 7.30 7.77
N ALA A 243 -21.49 7.99 8.78
CA ALA A 243 -22.29 8.60 9.83
C ALA A 243 -21.55 9.78 10.45
N ASP A 244 -22.33 10.78 10.82
CA ASP A 244 -21.91 11.97 11.54
C ASP A 244 -22.39 11.88 12.99
N ASN A 245 -21.60 12.43 13.92
CA ASN A 245 -22.00 12.72 15.29
C ASN A 245 -22.51 11.50 16.08
N VAL A 246 -21.79 10.38 15.98
CA VAL A 246 -22.13 9.10 16.63
C VAL A 246 -21.66 9.08 18.08
N LEU A 247 -22.58 8.85 19.01
CA LEU A 247 -22.23 8.73 20.43
C LEU A 247 -21.38 7.48 20.71
N PRO A 248 -20.43 7.50 21.68
CA PRO A 248 -19.61 6.34 22.02
C PRO A 248 -20.40 5.06 22.32
N GLY A 249 -21.53 5.18 23.02
CA GLY A 249 -22.42 4.04 23.31
C GLY A 249 -23.15 3.49 22.09
N GLN A 250 -23.26 4.26 21.01
CA GLN A 250 -23.87 3.84 19.76
C GLN A 250 -22.86 3.23 18.78
N LEU A 251 -21.59 3.65 18.85
CA LEU A 251 -20.56 3.22 17.91
C LEU A 251 -20.47 1.69 17.83
N ARG A 252 -20.32 1.02 18.97
CA ARG A 252 -20.24 -0.46 19.01
C ARG A 252 -21.48 -1.19 18.51
N LYS A 253 -22.66 -0.56 18.63
CA LYS A 253 -23.94 -1.15 18.21
C LYS A 253 -24.18 -0.97 16.71
N ARG A 254 -23.80 0.18 16.17
CA ARG A 254 -24.01 0.55 14.76
C ARG A 254 -22.88 0.06 13.85
N PHE A 255 -21.67 -0.01 14.39
CA PHE A 255 -20.42 -0.35 13.70
C PHE A 255 -19.64 -1.38 14.54
N PRO A 256 -20.16 -2.61 14.68
CA PRO A 256 -19.51 -3.64 15.49
C PRO A 256 -18.07 -3.97 15.04
N GLU A 257 -17.77 -3.81 13.75
CA GLU A 257 -16.44 -4.00 13.15
C GLU A 257 -15.38 -3.06 13.74
N LEU A 258 -15.75 -1.78 13.95
CA LEU A 258 -14.87 -0.79 14.57
C LEU A 258 -14.59 -1.13 16.04
N ALA A 259 -15.58 -1.70 16.74
CA ALA A 259 -15.40 -2.08 18.14
C ALA A 259 -14.40 -3.22 18.34
N ARG A 260 -14.19 -4.05 17.33
CA ARG A 260 -13.29 -5.20 17.37
C ARG A 260 -11.91 -4.91 16.80
N ALA A 261 -11.74 -3.75 16.14
CA ALA A 261 -10.54 -3.40 15.40
C ALA A 261 -10.11 -4.52 14.42
N GLU A 262 -11.09 -5.13 13.75
CA GLU A 262 -10.82 -6.23 12.82
C GLU A 262 -10.06 -5.72 11.60
N VAL A 263 -8.91 -6.32 11.32
CA VAL A 263 -8.10 -6.05 10.14
C VAL A 263 -8.13 -7.27 9.23
N LEU A 264 -8.79 -7.10 8.08
CA LEU A 264 -8.88 -8.06 6.97
C LEU A 264 -9.32 -9.46 7.44
N ALA A 265 -10.17 -9.51 8.47
CA ALA A 265 -10.64 -10.76 9.06
C ALA A 265 -11.59 -11.51 8.11
N ASP A 266 -12.32 -10.78 7.28
CA ASP A 266 -13.24 -11.26 6.25
C ASP A 266 -12.54 -11.88 5.03
N CYS A 267 -11.22 -11.72 4.93
CA CYS A 267 -10.42 -12.17 3.80
C CYS A 267 -9.55 -13.40 4.12
N ARG A 268 -9.62 -13.90 5.35
CA ARG A 268 -8.85 -15.07 5.79
C ARG A 268 -9.64 -16.32 5.42
N SER A 269 -9.24 -16.97 4.32
CA SER A 269 -9.79 -18.28 3.89
C SER A 269 -9.26 -19.42 4.74
#